data_AF-A0A524GH15-F1
#
_entry.id   AF-A0A524GH15-F1
#
_cell.length_a   1.000
_cell.length_b   1.000
_cell.length_c   1.000
_cell.angle_alpha   90.00
_cell.angle_beta   90.00
_cell.angle_gamma   90.00
#
_symmetry.space_group_name_H-M   'P 1'
#
loop_
_entity.id
_entity.type
_entity.pdbx_description
1 polymer ?
#
loop_
_entity_poly.entity_id
_entity_poly.type
_entity_poly.pdbx_seq_one_letter_code
_entity_poly.pdbx_strand_id
1 'polypeptide(L)'
;METGTDLPVVFLESMYPVEFGMVKSLTTPGANYTGVSNMTSPMSGKRLELLAKMVPGIKRVAVICNPDNAVSKLSLETTKEAAADLGLQLDIHLVDKHVEVDEAIAGIESSPVDAFVLLPDFMVFSRLEKIAAMAKKKKIPTMAIDGTQAEMGLLAS
;
A
#
# COMPACT_ATOMS: atom_id res chain seq x y z
N MET A 1 -12.17 -20.14 6.14
CA MET A 1 -11.45 -21.01 5.19
C MET A 1 -11.63 -22.44 5.66
N GLU A 2 -12.13 -23.34 4.82
CA GLU A 2 -12.20 -24.76 5.17
C GLU A 2 -10.79 -25.35 5.21
N THR A 3 -10.18 -25.31 6.39
CA THR A 3 -8.98 -26.09 6.70
C THR A 3 -9.42 -27.53 6.95
N GLY A 4 -9.49 -28.34 5.90
CA GLY A 4 -10.02 -29.71 6.03
C GLY A 4 -9.83 -30.65 4.85
N THR A 5 -9.01 -30.31 3.85
CA THR A 5 -8.70 -31.23 2.75
C THR A 5 -7.25 -31.69 2.86
N ASP A 6 -6.96 -32.97 2.60
CA ASP A 6 -5.59 -33.50 2.51
C ASP A 6 -4.87 -33.09 1.21
N LEU A 7 -5.49 -32.22 0.40
CA LEU A 7 -4.95 -31.76 -0.87
C LEU A 7 -3.85 -30.71 -0.61
N PRO A 8 -2.67 -30.83 -1.25
CA PRO A 8 -1.67 -29.76 -1.21
C PRO A 8 -2.23 -28.46 -1.79
N VAL A 9 -2.14 -27.37 -1.01
CA VAL A 9 -2.54 -26.02 -1.42
C VAL A 9 -1.29 -25.15 -1.55
N VAL A 10 -1.08 -24.59 -2.74
CA VAL A 10 0.00 -23.62 -3.01
C VAL A 10 -0.60 -22.23 -3.17
N PHE A 11 -0.31 -21.31 -2.26
CA PHE A 11 -0.71 -19.90 -2.36
C PHE A 11 0.37 -19.06 -3.04
N LEU A 12 -0.03 -18.02 -3.77
CA LEU A 12 0.90 -17.20 -4.56
C LEU A 12 1.20 -15.84 -3.93
N GLU A 13 0.28 -15.25 -3.17
CA GLU A 13 0.44 -13.88 -2.62
C GLU A 13 -0.27 -13.72 -1.26
N SER A 14 0.09 -14.54 -0.28
CA SER A 14 -0.43 -14.34 1.08
C SER A 14 0.45 -13.37 1.85
N MET A 15 -0.12 -12.24 2.29
CA MET A 15 0.64 -11.22 3.02
C MET A 15 0.95 -11.64 4.47
N TYR A 16 0.06 -12.43 5.08
CA TYR A 16 0.15 -12.86 6.48
C TYR A 16 -0.25 -14.32 6.66
N PRO A 17 0.44 -15.28 6.01
CA PRO A 17 0.04 -16.68 6.03
C PRO A 17 0.14 -17.30 7.43
N VAL A 18 0.98 -16.76 8.32
CA VAL A 18 1.09 -17.23 9.70
C VAL A 18 -0.09 -16.74 10.53
N GLU A 19 -0.40 -15.45 10.43
CA GLU A 19 -1.44 -14.77 11.19
C GLU A 19 -2.84 -15.19 10.73
N PHE A 20 -2.99 -15.54 9.45
CA PHE A 20 -4.21 -16.14 8.92
C PHE A 20 -4.33 -17.65 9.23
N GLY A 21 -3.35 -18.24 9.93
CA GLY A 21 -3.35 -19.64 10.32
C GLY A 21 -3.19 -20.61 9.14
N MET A 22 -2.74 -20.12 7.99
CA MET A 22 -2.48 -20.96 6.81
C MET A 22 -1.23 -21.82 7.04
N VAL A 23 -0.21 -21.27 7.70
CA VAL A 23 1.06 -21.96 7.98
C VAL A 23 1.52 -21.72 9.42
N LYS A 24 2.25 -22.66 10.04
CA LYS A 24 2.78 -22.50 11.40
C LYS A 24 3.89 -21.45 11.49
N SER A 25 4.73 -21.37 10.47
CA SER A 25 5.81 -20.39 10.32
C SER A 25 6.25 -20.32 8.85
N LEU A 26 6.96 -19.25 8.47
CA LEU A 26 7.47 -19.10 7.11
C LEU A 26 8.53 -20.16 6.74
N THR A 27 9.28 -20.66 7.73
CA THR A 27 10.32 -21.69 7.52
C THR A 27 9.80 -23.12 7.68
N THR A 28 8.63 -23.30 8.31
CA THR A 28 8.05 -24.61 8.59
C THR A 28 6.52 -24.50 8.53
N PRO A 29 5.91 -24.79 7.37
CA PRO A 29 4.48 -24.57 7.19
C PRO A 29 3.59 -25.51 8.01
N GLY A 30 4.03 -26.76 8.18
CA GLY A 30 3.49 -27.70 9.17
C GLY A 30 2.21 -28.45 8.81
N ALA A 31 1.55 -28.15 7.69
CA ALA A 31 0.37 -28.84 7.16
C ALA A 31 0.40 -28.89 5.62
N ASN A 32 -0.76 -28.99 4.96
CA ASN A 32 -0.90 -29.09 3.50
C ASN A 32 -0.80 -27.74 2.74
N TYR A 33 -0.56 -26.63 3.44
CA TYR A 33 -0.40 -25.30 2.86
C TYR A 33 1.07 -24.92 2.73
N THR A 34 1.46 -24.40 1.58
CA THR A 34 2.76 -23.77 1.32
C THR A 34 2.60 -22.68 0.26
N GLY A 35 3.61 -21.85 0.01
CA GLY A 35 3.48 -20.83 -1.02
C GLY A 35 4.47 -19.68 -0.94
N VAL A 36 4.11 -18.61 -1.63
CA VAL A 36 4.88 -17.35 -1.68
C VAL A 36 4.16 -16.29 -0.86
N SER A 37 4.90 -15.64 0.03
CA SER A 37 4.41 -14.52 0.82
C SER A 37 4.99 -13.20 0.31
N ASN A 38 4.15 -12.18 0.21
CA ASN A 38 4.53 -10.84 -0.21
C ASN A 38 4.53 -9.89 1.01
N MET A 39 5.73 -9.47 1.45
CA MET A 39 5.89 -8.54 2.59
C MET A 39 5.64 -7.08 2.20
N THR A 40 4.47 -6.78 1.62
CA THR A 40 4.19 -5.45 1.05
C THR A 40 3.94 -4.38 2.11
N SER A 41 3.29 -4.71 3.23
CA SER A 41 2.94 -3.73 4.27
C SER A 41 4.12 -3.25 5.11
N PRO A 42 5.03 -4.12 5.60
CA PRO A 42 6.21 -3.66 6.34
C PRO A 42 7.11 -2.72 5.51
N MET A 43 7.01 -2.80 4.18
CA MET A 43 7.79 -1.98 3.25
C MET A 43 7.19 -0.59 3.01
N SER A 44 5.95 -0.31 3.44
CA SER A 44 5.32 0.99 3.18
C SER A 44 6.02 2.15 3.90
N GLY A 45 6.47 1.95 5.15
CA GLY A 45 7.35 2.92 5.83
C GLY A 45 8.67 3.14 5.07
N LYS A 46 9.29 2.06 4.57
CA LYS A 46 10.54 2.17 3.80
C LYS A 46 10.37 2.90 2.47
N ARG A 47 9.24 2.69 1.80
CA ARG A 47 8.84 3.42 0.59
C ARG A 47 8.69 4.92 0.87
N LEU A 48 8.11 5.31 2.00
CA LEU A 48 8.06 6.72 2.40
C LEU A 48 9.47 7.31 2.63
N GLU A 49 10.36 6.59 3.33
CA GLU A 49 11.74 7.03 3.52
C GLU A 49 12.47 7.23 2.18
N LEU A 50 12.29 6.32 1.23
CA LEU A 50 12.90 6.41 -0.09
C LEU A 50 12.32 7.60 -0.87
N LEU A 51 11.01 7.82 -0.82
CA LEU A 51 10.37 8.98 -1.44
C LEU A 51 10.93 10.30 -0.90
N ALA A 52 11.08 10.41 0.42
CA ALA A 52 11.67 11.58 1.07
C ALA A 52 13.14 11.82 0.68
N LYS A 53 13.91 10.74 0.43
CA LYS A 53 15.29 10.84 -0.07
C LYS A 53 15.36 11.30 -1.52
N MET A 54 14.44 10.85 -2.37
CA MET A 54 14.40 11.23 -3.78
C MET A 54 13.85 12.64 -4.01
N VAL A 55 12.93 13.07 -3.15
CA VAL A 55 12.28 14.38 -3.24
C VAL A 55 12.57 15.16 -1.96
N PRO A 56 13.74 15.81 -1.87
CA PRO A 56 14.11 16.56 -0.68
C PRO A 56 13.15 17.74 -0.47
N GLY A 57 12.71 17.93 0.78
CA GLY A 57 11.89 19.07 1.18
C GLY A 57 10.38 18.85 1.20
N ILE A 58 9.89 17.64 0.87
CA ILE A 58 8.48 17.28 1.10
C ILE A 58 8.13 17.39 2.58
N LYS A 59 6.90 17.81 2.88
CA LYS A 59 6.39 17.95 4.26
C LYS A 59 5.04 17.28 4.45
N ARG A 60 4.19 17.29 3.43
CA ARG A 60 2.81 16.76 3.47
C ARG A 60 2.66 15.65 2.44
N VAL A 61 2.39 14.43 2.90
CA VAL A 61 2.29 13.25 2.03
C VAL A 61 0.88 12.68 2.12
N ALA A 62 0.19 12.62 0.99
CA ALA A 62 -1.13 12.00 0.93
C ALA A 62 -1.03 10.47 0.91
N VAL A 63 -1.99 9.82 1.56
CA VAL A 63 -2.20 8.38 1.53
C VAL A 63 -3.69 8.07 1.47
N ILE A 64 -4.06 7.04 0.71
CA ILE A 64 -5.41 6.48 0.72
C ILE A 64 -5.34 5.14 1.45
N CYS A 65 -6.17 4.97 2.49
CA CYS A 65 -6.21 3.78 3.33
C CYS A 65 -7.62 3.21 3.41
N ASN A 66 -7.75 1.90 3.27
CA ASN A 66 -8.99 1.19 3.50
C ASN A 66 -9.00 0.58 4.92
N PRO A 67 -9.81 1.11 5.86
CA PRO A 67 -9.83 0.62 7.24
C PRO A 67 -10.38 -0.81 7.38
N ASP A 68 -11.13 -1.30 6.40
CA ASP A 68 -11.66 -2.67 6.40
C ASP A 68 -10.65 -3.69 5.87
N ASN A 69 -9.58 -3.21 5.22
CA ASN A 69 -8.48 -4.05 4.75
C ASN A 69 -7.34 -4.08 5.77
N ALA A 70 -7.13 -5.25 6.39
CA ALA A 70 -6.07 -5.46 7.39
C ALA A 70 -4.67 -5.10 6.87
N VAL A 71 -4.40 -5.38 5.59
CA VAL A 71 -3.14 -5.06 4.92
C VAL A 71 -2.95 -3.55 4.80
N SER A 72 -3.99 -2.85 4.36
CA SER A 72 -3.96 -1.40 4.18
C SER A 72 -3.72 -0.71 5.52
N LYS A 73 -4.40 -1.15 6.58
CA LYS A 73 -4.18 -0.68 7.96
C LYS A 73 -2.75 -0.88 8.43
N LEU A 74 -2.20 -2.09 8.33
CA LEU A 74 -0.84 -2.36 8.79
C LEU A 74 0.20 -1.56 7.97
N SER A 75 -0.07 -1.36 6.68
CA SER A 75 0.75 -0.49 5.82
C SER A 75 0.69 0.96 6.28
N LEU A 76 -0.49 1.46 6.67
CA LEU A 76 -0.66 2.81 7.20
C LEU A 76 0.10 2.99 8.51
N GLU A 77 0.06 2.02 9.44
CA GLU A 77 0.77 2.13 10.71
C GLU A 77 2.29 2.25 10.52
N THR A 78 2.91 1.38 9.70
CA THR A 78 4.35 1.51 9.40
C THR A 78 4.69 2.80 8.65
N THR A 79 3.74 3.34 7.86
CA THR A 79 3.91 4.63 7.18
C THR A 79 3.82 5.79 8.16
N LYS A 80 2.94 5.73 9.17
CA LYS A 80 2.85 6.72 10.25
C LYS A 80 4.11 6.75 11.10
N GLU A 81 4.66 5.59 11.45
CA GLU A 81 5.93 5.48 12.19
C GLU A 81 7.06 6.17 11.41
N ALA A 82 7.25 5.81 10.14
CA ALA A 82 8.26 6.44 9.30
C ALA A 82 8.03 7.94 9.10
N ALA A 83 6.77 8.37 8.95
CA ALA A 83 6.43 9.79 8.83
C ALA A 83 6.81 10.57 10.10
N ALA A 84 6.55 10.01 11.28
CA ALA A 84 6.92 10.61 12.55
C ALA A 84 8.44 10.78 12.68
N ASP A 85 9.21 9.74 12.34
CA ASP A 85 10.68 9.77 12.37
C ASP A 85 11.27 10.79 11.38
N LEU A 86 10.61 11.00 10.24
CA LEU A 86 11.03 11.93 9.19
C LEU A 86 10.49 13.36 9.42
N GLY A 87 9.61 13.58 10.39
CA GLY A 87 8.94 14.87 10.60
C GLY A 87 7.94 15.24 9.50
N LEU A 88 7.37 14.26 8.82
CA LEU A 88 6.38 14.42 7.75
C LEU A 88 4.96 14.38 8.32
N GLN A 89 4.07 15.15 7.70
CA GLN A 89 2.63 15.11 7.97
C GLN A 89 1.95 14.20 6.94
N LEU A 90 1.17 13.23 7.42
CA LEU A 90 0.33 12.41 6.53
C LEU A 90 -1.06 13.04 6.38
N ASP A 91 -1.49 13.20 5.14
CA ASP A 91 -2.87 13.53 4.78
C ASP A 91 -3.60 12.23 4.45
N ILE A 92 -4.36 11.71 5.42
CA ILE A 92 -4.92 10.36 5.38
C ILE A 92 -6.37 10.41 4.90
N HIS A 93 -6.62 9.83 3.72
CA HIS A 93 -7.96 9.63 3.18
C HIS A 93 -8.43 8.20 3.47
N LEU A 94 -9.46 8.06 4.31
CA LEU A 94 -10.08 6.77 4.61
C LEU A 94 -11.18 6.46 3.59
N VAL A 95 -11.15 5.26 3.02
CA VAL A 95 -12.10 4.81 1.99
C VAL A 95 -12.52 3.37 2.23
N ASP A 96 -13.82 3.08 2.27
CA ASP A 96 -14.36 1.72 2.36
C ASP A 96 -15.23 1.35 1.14
N LYS A 97 -15.50 2.32 0.24
CA LYS A 97 -16.23 2.14 -1.01
C LYS A 97 -15.49 2.69 -2.23
N HIS A 98 -15.76 2.12 -3.40
CA HIS A 98 -15.16 2.57 -4.68
C HIS A 98 -15.42 4.05 -5.00
N VAL A 99 -16.59 4.58 -4.64
CA VAL A 99 -16.94 5.99 -4.88
C VAL A 99 -16.07 6.92 -4.04
N GLU A 100 -15.73 6.52 -2.82
CA GLU A 100 -14.91 7.29 -1.88
C GLU A 100 -13.45 7.35 -2.36
N VAL A 101 -12.98 6.37 -3.13
CA VAL A 101 -11.65 6.45 -3.80
C VAL A 101 -11.63 7.59 -4.81
N ASP A 102 -12.69 7.73 -5.61
CA ASP A 102 -12.78 8.81 -6.60
C ASP A 102 -12.86 10.18 -5.90
N GLU A 103 -13.57 10.27 -4.77
CA GLU A 103 -13.62 11.48 -3.93
C GLU A 103 -12.27 11.79 -3.26
N ALA A 104 -11.55 10.78 -2.77
CA ALA A 104 -10.22 10.93 -2.20
C ALA A 104 -9.23 11.45 -3.25
N ILE A 105 -9.25 10.94 -4.48
CA ILE A 105 -8.42 11.44 -5.58
C ILE A 105 -8.72 12.93 -5.84
N ALA A 106 -9.99 13.32 -5.89
CA ALA A 106 -10.39 14.71 -6.08
C ALA A 106 -9.98 15.62 -4.90
N GLY A 107 -10.05 15.09 -3.68
CA GLY A 107 -9.61 15.77 -2.45
C GLY A 107 -8.10 16.01 -2.45
N ILE A 108 -7.30 15.00 -2.81
CA ILE A 108 -5.84 15.11 -2.98
C ILE A 108 -5.51 16.12 -4.08
N GLU A 109 -6.21 16.07 -5.22
CA GLU A 109 -6.01 17.00 -6.34
C GLU A 109 -6.23 18.48 -5.93
N SER A 110 -7.11 18.70 -4.94
CA SER A 110 -7.51 20.02 -4.45
C SER A 110 -6.72 20.47 -3.21
N SER A 111 -5.88 19.61 -2.65
CA SER A 111 -5.12 19.86 -1.41
C SER A 111 -3.63 20.14 -1.70
N PRO A 112 -2.97 20.97 -0.88
CA PRO A 112 -1.54 21.26 -1.06
C PRO A 112 -0.67 20.14 -0.47
N VAL A 113 -0.64 19.00 -1.16
CA VAL A 113 0.23 17.87 -0.81
C VAL A 113 1.51 17.91 -1.65
N ASP A 114 2.62 17.52 -1.03
CA ASP A 114 3.94 17.55 -1.67
C ASP A 114 4.28 16.22 -2.36
N ALA A 115 3.66 15.12 -1.91
CA ALA A 115 3.88 13.78 -2.44
C ALA A 115 2.70 12.85 -2.14
N PHE A 116 2.67 11.68 -2.79
CA PHE A 116 1.67 10.64 -2.58
C PHE A 116 2.35 9.27 -2.40
N VAL A 117 1.86 8.46 -1.46
CA VAL A 117 2.31 7.07 -1.28
C VAL A 117 1.11 6.14 -1.42
N LEU A 118 1.23 5.16 -2.33
CA LEU A 118 0.24 4.10 -2.48
C LEU A 118 0.37 3.07 -1.35
N LEU A 119 -0.77 2.72 -0.75
CA LEU A 119 -0.88 1.59 0.18
C LEU A 119 -1.56 0.41 -0.51
N PRO A 120 -1.24 -0.85 -0.13
CA PRO A 120 -1.80 -2.01 -0.81
C PRO A 120 -3.29 -2.16 -0.56
N ASP A 121 -4.09 -2.01 -1.61
CA ASP A 121 -5.53 -2.22 -1.59
C ASP A 121 -6.10 -2.35 -3.02
N PHE A 122 -6.82 -3.44 -3.31
CA PHE A 122 -7.37 -3.69 -4.66
C PHE A 122 -8.41 -2.67 -5.11
N MET A 123 -9.17 -2.09 -4.17
CA MET A 123 -10.15 -1.05 -4.48
C MET A 123 -9.45 0.23 -4.94
N VAL A 124 -8.35 0.61 -4.27
CA VAL A 124 -7.49 1.72 -4.69
C VAL A 124 -6.81 1.40 -6.02
N PHE A 125 -6.32 0.17 -6.19
CA PHE A 125 -5.65 -0.26 -7.43
C PHE A 125 -6.57 -0.23 -8.64
N SER A 126 -7.87 -0.46 -8.45
CA SER A 126 -8.87 -0.31 -9.52
C SER A 126 -8.99 1.11 -10.08
N ARG A 127 -8.32 2.11 -9.47
CA ARG A 127 -8.28 3.51 -9.88
C ARG A 127 -6.88 4.01 -10.25
N LEU A 128 -5.90 3.11 -10.47
CA LEU A 128 -4.51 3.48 -10.78
C LEU A 128 -4.38 4.46 -11.94
N GLU A 129 -5.16 4.28 -13.02
CA GLU A 129 -5.14 5.21 -14.16
C GLU A 129 -5.52 6.64 -13.75
N LYS A 130 -6.55 6.80 -12.90
CA LYS A 130 -6.98 8.11 -12.40
C LYS A 130 -5.95 8.70 -11.44
N ILE A 131 -5.35 7.88 -10.58
CA ILE A 131 -4.29 8.29 -9.66
C ILE A 131 -3.07 8.78 -10.45
N ALA A 132 -2.62 8.02 -11.45
CA ALA A 132 -1.50 8.40 -12.30
C ALA A 132 -1.78 9.68 -13.10
N ALA A 133 -2.99 9.81 -13.65
CA ALA A 133 -3.41 11.03 -14.35
C ALA A 133 -3.40 12.26 -13.42
N MET A 134 -3.94 12.12 -12.21
CA MET A 134 -3.95 13.17 -11.18
C MET A 134 -2.52 13.56 -10.76
N ALA A 135 -1.68 12.57 -10.43
CA ALA A 135 -0.29 12.78 -10.03
C ALA A 135 0.51 13.49 -11.13
N LYS A 136 0.36 13.08 -12.39
CA LYS A 136 1.02 13.71 -13.54
C LYS A 136 0.53 15.13 -13.77
N LYS A 137 -0.79 15.37 -13.71
CA LYS A 137 -1.40 16.69 -13.90
C LYS A 137 -0.94 17.69 -12.84
N LYS A 138 -0.86 17.25 -11.58
CA LYS A 138 -0.45 18.09 -10.44
C LYS A 138 1.05 18.07 -10.16
N LYS A 139 1.81 17.24 -10.88
CA LYS A 139 3.23 17.00 -10.66
C LYS A 139 3.52 16.55 -9.23
N ILE A 140 2.65 15.70 -8.67
CA ILE A 140 2.81 15.12 -7.33
C ILE A 140 3.71 13.88 -7.46
N PRO A 141 4.93 13.90 -6.91
CA PRO A 141 5.79 12.72 -6.83
C PRO A 141 5.08 11.59 -6.11
N THR A 142 4.98 10.44 -6.76
CA THR A 142 4.21 9.30 -6.25
C THR A 142 5.10 8.07 -6.08
N MET A 143 5.07 7.48 -4.89
CA MET A 143 5.67 6.18 -4.62
C MET A 143 4.61 5.08 -4.75
N ALA A 144 4.82 4.18 -5.70
CA ALA A 144 3.99 3.03 -5.99
C ALA A 144 4.44 1.79 -5.21
N ILE A 145 3.81 0.64 -5.47
CA ILE A 145 4.10 -0.61 -4.75
C ILE A 145 4.88 -1.61 -5.60
N ASP A 146 4.65 -1.62 -6.92
CA ASP A 146 5.28 -2.51 -7.87
C ASP A 146 5.76 -1.78 -9.15
N GLY A 147 6.61 -2.44 -9.94
CA GLY A 147 7.20 -1.86 -11.15
C GLY A 147 6.17 -1.49 -12.23
N THR A 148 5.10 -2.26 -12.38
CA THR A 148 4.07 -1.99 -13.41
C THR A 148 3.33 -0.68 -13.14
N GLN A 149 3.15 -0.33 -11.87
CA GLN A 149 2.56 0.95 -11.47
C GLN A 149 3.50 2.13 -11.76
N ALA A 150 4.81 1.96 -11.60
CA ALA A 150 5.80 2.98 -11.94
C ALA A 150 5.81 3.30 -13.46
N GLU A 151 5.61 2.29 -14.30
CA GLU A 151 5.50 2.45 -15.77
C GLU A 151 4.33 3.36 -16.19
N MET A 152 3.32 3.56 -15.33
CA MET A 152 2.20 4.49 -15.56
C MET A 152 2.61 5.97 -15.40
N GLY A 153 3.89 6.26 -15.13
CA GLY A 153 4.42 7.60 -14.94
C GLY A 153 4.41 8.07 -13.48
N LEU A 154 4.32 7.14 -12.53
CA LEU A 154 4.59 7.41 -11.12
C LEU A 154 6.11 7.49 -10.90
N LEU A 155 6.56 8.11 -9.80
CA LEU A 155 7.99 8.42 -9.64
C LEU A 155 8.85 7.17 -9.45
N ALA A 156 8.40 6.23 -8.60
CA ALA A 156 9.13 5.02 -8.22
C ALA A 156 8.19 3.97 -7.60
N SER A 157 8.70 2.76 -7.28
CA SER A 157 8.01 1.69 -6.55
C SER A 157 8.88 0.97 -5.51
#